data_AF-A0A285UTD2-F1
#
_entry.id   AF-A0A285UTD2-F1
#
_cell.length_a   1.000
_cell.length_b   1.000
_cell.length_c   1.000
_cell.angle_alpha   90.00
_cell.angle_beta   90.00
_cell.angle_gamma   90.00
#
_symmetry.space_group_name_H-M   'P 1'
#
loop_
_entity.id
_entity.type
_entity.pdbx_description
1 polymer ?
#
loop_
_entity_poly.entity_id
_entity_poly.type
_entity_poly.pdbx_seq_one_letter_code
_entity_poly.pdbx_strand_id
1 'polypeptide(L)' 'MKNQNTDICVAVDMDAEQRTLTVYSPKNDENIIVPVNEENLEDVNTDEAVAFEVDLDTKTIL' A
#
# COMPACT_ATOMS: atom_id res chain seq x y z
N MET A 1 -20.85 13.24 -3.66
CA MET A 1 -19.88 12.13 -3.77
C MET A 1 -18.59 12.64 -3.14
N LYS A 2 -18.10 12.04 -2.04
CA LYS A 2 -16.76 12.38 -1.56
C LYS A 2 -15.80 11.75 -2.58
N ASN A 3 -15.03 12.56 -3.29
CA ASN A 3 -13.91 12.03 -4.06
C ASN A 3 -12.95 11.43 -3.03
N GLN A 4 -12.89 10.11 -2.93
CA GLN A 4 -11.84 9.46 -2.15
C GLN A 4 -10.53 9.70 -2.89
N ASN A 5 -9.51 10.18 -2.16
CA ASN A 5 -8.19 10.44 -2.71
C ASN A 5 -7.41 9.12 -2.78
N THR A 6 -7.81 8.23 -3.68
CA THR A 6 -7.16 6.92 -3.87
C THR A 6 -6.13 6.95 -4.99
N ASP A 7 -5.20 6.01 -4.93
CA ASP A 7 -4.24 5.69 -6.00
C ASP A 7 -3.97 4.19 -6.05
N ILE A 8 -3.50 3.71 -7.21
CA ILE A 8 -3.02 2.34 -7.37
C ILE A 8 -1.51 2.35 -7.14
N CYS A 9 -1.09 1.91 -5.96
CA CYS A 9 0.29 1.93 -5.54
C CYS A 9 0.93 0.56 -5.73
N VAL A 10 2.22 0.51 -6.06
CA VAL A 10 2.96 -0.74 -6.26
C VAL A 10 3.78 -1.04 -5.01
N ALA A 11 3.72 -2.26 -4.50
CA ALA A 11 4.57 -2.71 -3.39
C ALA A 11 6.05 -2.62 -3.76
N VAL A 12 6.84 -2.04 -2.85
CA VAL A 12 8.29 -1.84 -3.03
C VAL A 12 9.06 -2.67 -2.00
N ASP A 13 8.65 -2.61 -0.73
CA ASP A 13 9.34 -3.27 0.37
C ASP A 13 8.40 -3.54 1.54
N MET A 14 8.66 -4.58 2.33
CA MET A 14 7.87 -4.95 3.50
C MET A 14 8.75 -5.00 4.75
N ASP A 15 8.35 -4.23 5.77
CA ASP A 15 8.89 -4.37 7.13
C ASP A 15 7.98 -5.28 7.95
N ALA A 16 8.39 -6.54 8.09
CA ALA A 16 7.66 -7.55 8.85
C ALA A 16 7.70 -7.32 10.37
N GLU A 17 8.73 -6.65 10.89
CA GLU A 17 8.84 -6.35 12.33
C GLU A 17 7.81 -5.28 12.73
N GLN A 18 7.65 -4.27 11.87
CA GLN A 18 6.70 -3.17 12.07
C GLN A 18 5.31 -3.45 11.47
N ARG A 19 5.16 -4.55 10.72
CA ARG A 19 3.95 -4.91 9.95
C ARG A 19 3.50 -3.76 9.04
N THR A 20 4.45 -3.21 8.28
CA THR A 20 4.21 -2.13 7.33
C THR A 20 4.72 -2.47 5.94
N LEU A 21 4.03 -1.97 4.92
CA LEU A 21 4.39 -2.08 3.52
C LEU A 21 4.74 -0.69 2.98
N THR A 22 5.86 -0.58 2.30
CA THR A 22 6.22 0.57 1.49
C THR A 22 5.65 0.37 0.09
N VAL A 23 4.81 1.30 -0.35
CA VAL A 23 4.23 1.32 -1.69
C VAL A 23 4.63 2.59 -2.42
N TYR A 24 4.85 2.52 -3.73
CA TYR A 24 5.08 3.69 -4.59
C TYR A 24 3.76 4.17 -5.18
N SER A 25 3.45 5.46 -5.00
CA SER A 25 2.28 6.14 -5.59
C SER A 25 2.69 6.86 -6.88
N PRO A 26 2.26 6.39 -8.07
CA PRO A 26 2.53 7.08 -9.33
C PRO A 26 1.83 8.44 -9.42
N LYS A 27 0.73 8.64 -8.69
CA LYS A 27 -0.04 9.89 -8.69
C LYS A 27 0.72 11.04 -8.02
N ASN A 28 1.42 10.74 -6.93
CA ASN A 28 2.18 11.72 -6.16
C ASN A 28 3.69 11.67 -6.41
N ASP A 29 4.18 10.66 -7.13
CA ASP A 29 5.60 10.36 -7.35
C ASP A 29 6.37 10.23 -6.01
N GLU A 30 5.78 9.48 -5.06
CA GLU A 30 6.35 9.30 -3.72
C GLU A 30 6.17 7.87 -3.19
N ASN A 31 6.99 7.50 -2.20
CA ASN A 31 6.83 6.27 -1.44
C ASN A 31 6.00 6.54 -0.18
N ILE A 32 5.01 5.69 0.07
CA ILE A 32 4.07 5.78 1.17
C ILE A 32 4.18 4.50 2.00
N ILE A 33 4.25 4.67 3.32
CA ILE A 33 4.22 3.55 4.26
C ILE A 33 2.77 3.36 4.70
N VAL A 34 2.26 2.14 4.49
CA VAL A 34 0.91 1.73 4.90
C VAL A 34 1.00 0.54 5.87
N PRO A 35 0.15 0.47 6.90
CA PRO A 35 0.09 -0.69 7.79
C PRO A 35 -0.50 -1.89 7.04
N VAL A 36 0.00 -3.08 7.34
CA VAL A 36 -0.46 -4.35 6.77
C VAL A 36 -1.26 -5.10 7.82
N ASN A 37 -2.50 -5.45 7.47
CA ASN A 37 -3.34 -6.30 8.31
C ASN A 37 -3.21 -7.78 7.87
N GLU A 38 -3.74 -8.70 8.67
CA GLU A 38 -3.68 -10.14 8.37
C GLU A 38 -4.31 -10.50 7.02
N GLU A 39 -5.32 -9.73 6.57
CA GLU A 39 -6.01 -9.94 5.30
C GLU A 39 -5.12 -9.65 4.08
N ASN A 40 -4.26 -8.64 4.16
CA ASN A 40 -3.38 -8.22 3.05
C ASN A 40 -1.99 -8.86 3.15
N LEU A 41 -1.67 -9.48 4.30
CA LEU A 41 -0.35 -10.03 4.58
C LEU A 41 0.02 -11.17 3.62
N GLU A 42 -0.96 -11.98 3.22
CA GLU A 42 -0.73 -13.07 2.28
C GLU A 42 -0.38 -12.55 0.89
N ASP A 43 -1.07 -11.50 0.43
CA ASP A 43 -0.83 -10.87 -0.86
C ASP A 43 0.55 -10.20 -0.93
N VAL A 44 0.93 -9.49 0.15
CA VAL A 44 2.22 -8.77 0.24
C VAL A 44 3.42 -9.71 0.26
N ASN A 45 3.28 -10.93 0.78
CA ASN A 45 4.38 -11.91 0.86
C ASN A 45 4.67 -12.63 -0.46
N THR A 46 3.95 -12.30 -1.54
CA THR A 46 4.24 -12.87 -2.85
C THR A 46 5.42 -12.13 -3.50
N ASP A 47 6.41 -12.87 -4.02
CA ASP A 47 7.63 -12.34 -4.66
C ASP A 47 7.37 -11.57 -5.98
N GLU A 48 6.11 -11.28 -6.28
CA GLU A 48 5.67 -10.57 -7.47
C GLU A 48 5.35 -9.11 -7.14
N ALA A 49 5.50 -8.23 -8.12
CA ALA A 49 5.16 -6.82 -7.96
C ALA A 49 3.63 -6.66 -7.82
N VAL A 50 3.13 -6.74 -6.59
CA VAL A 50 1.71 -6.56 -6.27
C VAL A 50 1.35 -5.08 -6.25
N ALA A 51 0.20 -4.73 -6.81
CA ALA A 51 -0.36 -3.39 -6.73
C ALA A 51 -1.60 -3.38 -5.82
N PHE A 52 -1.71 -2.35 -4.99
CA PHE A 52 -2.78 -2.17 -4.02
C PHE A 52 -3.51 -0.85 -4.29
N GLU A 53 -4.83 -0.86 -4.14
CA GLU A 53 -5.56 0.40 -4.03
C GLU A 53 -5.33 0.98 -2.64
N VAL A 54 -4.83 2.21 -2.57
CA VAL A 54 -4.50 2.88 -1.31
C VAL A 54 -5.26 4.18 -1.19
N ASP A 55 -5.92 4.38 -0.06
CA ASP A 55 -6.44 5.68 0.35
C ASP A 55 -5.28 6.54 0.85
N LEU A 56 -4.93 7.59 0.09
CA LEU A 56 -3.76 8.43 0.37
C LEU A 56 -3.96 9.34 1.58
N ASP A 57 -5.21 9.65 1.95
CA ASP A 57 -5.51 10.53 3.08
C ASP A 57 -5.35 9.78 4.42
N THR A 58 -5.79 8.52 4.44
CA THR A 58 -5.73 7.64 5.62
C THR A 58 -4.55 6.67 5.62
N LYS A 59 -3.83 6.57 4.50
CA LYS A 59 -2.70 5.66 4.28
C LYS A 59 -3.07 4.20 4.55
N THR A 60 -4.20 3.75 4.02
CA THR A 60 -4.73 2.40 4.23
C THR A 60 -4.98 1.70 2.89
N ILE A 61 -4.70 0.39 2.83
CA ILE A 61 -5.03 -0.47 1.68
C ILE A 61 -6.54 -0.74 1.70
N LEU A 62 -7.21 -0.59 0.54
CA LEU A 62 -8.65 -0.81 0.35
C LEU A 62 -8.99 -2.20 -0.16
#